data_AF-W7RNI1-F1
#
_entry.id   AF-W7RNI1-F1
#
_cell.length_a   1.000
_cell.length_b   1.000
_cell.length_c   1.000
_cell.angle_alpha   90.00
_cell.angle_beta   90.00
_cell.angle_gamma   90.00
#
_symmetry.space_group_name_H-M   'P 1'
#
loop_
_entity.id
_entity.type
_entity.pdbx_description
1 polymer ?
#
loop_
_entity_poly.entity_id
_entity_poly.type
_entity_poly.pdbx_seq_one_letter_code
_entity_poly.pdbx_strand_id
1 'polypeptide(L)' 'MSEKMVQQTLLGDLEWKNPIEMVDIELFEEYIYYNCIYFKSPEEQDYISLLRREILKRM' A
#
# COMPACT_ATOMS: atom_id res chain seq x y z
N MET A 1 10.24 -24.80 19.49
CA MET A 1 10.86 -23.90 18.49
C MET A 1 10.95 -22.53 19.13
N SER A 2 12.15 -21.94 19.18
CA SER A 2 12.44 -20.72 19.95
C SER A 2 11.93 -19.47 19.21
N GLU A 3 11.24 -18.57 19.93
CA GLU A 3 10.71 -17.29 19.42
C GLU A 3 11.77 -16.43 18.69
N LYS A 4 13.06 -16.66 18.96
CA LYS A 4 14.18 -16.01 18.26
C LYS A 4 14.28 -16.37 16.78
N MET A 5 13.82 -17.55 16.36
CA MET A 5 13.79 -17.92 14.94
C MET A 5 12.68 -17.20 14.17
N VAL A 6 11.55 -16.88 14.83
CA VAL A 6 10.42 -16.17 14.21
C VAL A 6 10.75 -14.71 13.93
N GLN A 7 11.54 -14.07 14.81
CA GLN A 7 11.98 -12.69 14.61
C GLN A 7 13.02 -12.55 13.49
N GLN A 8 13.86 -13.57 13.26
CA GLN A 8 14.83 -13.55 12.16
C GLN A 8 14.19 -13.73 10.78
N THR A 9 13.03 -14.41 10.68
CA THR A 9 12.32 -14.55 9.40
C THR A 9 11.64 -13.24 9.01
N LEU A 10 11.06 -12.51 9.96
CA LEU A 10 10.39 -11.22 9.68
C LEU A 10 11.34 -10.08 9.30
N LEU A 11 12.59 -10.10 9.79
CA LEU A 11 13.60 -9.10 9.43
C LEU A 11 14.38 -9.46 8.15
N GLY A 12 14.42 -10.74 7.78
CA GLY A 12 15.13 -11.25 6.60
C GLY A 12 14.35 -11.09 5.29
N ASP A 13 13.01 -11.07 5.37
CA ASP A 13 12.11 -10.88 4.22
C ASP A 13 11.81 -9.41 3.92
N LEU A 14 12.37 -8.48 4.71
CA LEU A 14 12.50 -7.07 4.32
C LEU A 14 13.69 -6.94 3.34
N GLU A 15 13.69 -7.77 2.29
CA GLU A 15 14.46 -7.48 1.10
C GLU A 15 14.11 -6.04 0.73
N TRP A 16 15.15 -5.22 0.56
CA TRP A 16 15.06 -3.83 0.21
C TRP A 16 14.26 -3.69 -1.09
N LYS A 17 12.93 -3.66 -0.98
CA LYS A 17 12.05 -3.39 -2.11
C LYS A 17 12.55 -2.09 -2.71
N ASN A 18 12.64 -2.06 -4.04
CA ASN A 18 13.07 -0.87 -4.74
C ASN A 18 12.21 0.30 -4.22
N PRO A 19 12.76 1.49 -3.91
CA PRO A 19 11.94 2.61 -3.46
C PRO A 19 10.70 2.86 -4.35
N ILE A 20 10.81 2.57 -5.65
CA ILE A 20 9.67 2.61 -6.57
C ILE A 20 8.59 1.58 -6.19
N GLU A 21 8.97 0.33 -5.93
CA GLU A 21 8.05 -0.74 -5.52
C GLU A 21 7.41 -0.46 -4.16
N MET A 22 8.15 0.15 -3.21
CA MET A 22 7.58 0.58 -1.93
C MET A 22 6.50 1.64 -2.12
N VAL A 23 6.78 2.67 -2.93
CA VAL A 23 5.82 3.74 -3.23
C VAL A 23 4.61 3.19 -3.98
N ASP A 24 4.79 2.20 -4.85
CA ASP A 24 3.67 1.55 -5.53
C ASP A 24 2.79 0.77 -4.55
N ILE A 25 3.38 0.03 -3.61
CA ILE A 25 2.62 -0.67 -2.56
C ILE A 25 1.82 0.31 -1.71
N GLU A 26 2.46 1.36 -1.20
CA GLU A 26 1.79 2.39 -0.39
C GLU A 26 0.62 3.04 -1.17
N LEU A 27 0.82 3.32 -2.46
CA LEU A 27 -0.23 3.87 -3.33
C LEU A 27 -1.43 2.91 -3.48
N PHE A 28 -1.18 1.61 -3.63
CA PHE A 28 -2.24 0.61 -3.70
C PHE A 28 -2.97 0.42 -2.36
N GLU A 29 -2.24 0.41 -1.24
CA GLU A 29 -2.81 0.30 0.10
C GLU A 29 -3.73 1.49 0.42
N GLU A 30 -3.28 2.70 0.11
CA GLU A 30 -4.06 3.94 0.26
C GLU A 30 -5.36 3.88 -0.58
N TYR A 31 -5.26 3.45 -1.84
CA TYR A 31 -6.43 3.29 -2.71
C TYR A 31 -7.42 2.28 -2.14
N ILE A 32 -6.95 1.12 -1.67
CA ILE A 32 -7.81 0.10 -1.08
C ILE A 32 -8.50 0.63 0.18
N TYR A 33 -7.75 1.28 1.06
CA TYR A 33 -8.28 1.85 2.30
C TYR A 33 -9.46 2.77 2.03
N TYR A 34 -9.27 3.78 1.18
CA TYR A 34 -10.34 4.73 0.87
C TYR A 34 -11.46 4.08 0.07
N ASN A 35 -11.16 3.15 -0.85
CA ASN A 35 -12.20 2.50 -1.64
C ASN A 35 -13.13 1.63 -0.77
N CYS A 36 -12.63 1.03 0.31
CA CYS A 36 -13.39 0.22 1.26
C CYS A 36 -14.33 1.02 2.20
N ILE A 37 -14.19 2.35 2.27
CA ILE A 37 -15.06 3.20 3.10
C ILE A 37 -16.47 3.27 2.45
N TYR A 38 -17.52 2.91 3.18
CA TYR A 38 -18.88 2.88 2.63
C TYR A 38 -19.47 4.26 2.34
N PHE A 39 -19.27 5.23 3.24
CA PHE A 39 -19.75 6.60 3.08
C PHE A 39 -18.57 7.52 2.90
N LYS A 40 -18.47 8.11 1.71
CA LYS A 40 -17.34 8.95 1.31
C LYS A 40 -17.78 10.40 1.16
N SER A 41 -17.01 11.33 1.72
CA SER A 41 -17.16 12.74 1.43
C SER A 41 -16.83 13.02 -0.06
N PRO A 42 -17.30 14.14 -0.62
CA PRO A 42 -16.89 14.55 -1.97
C PRO A 42 -15.36 14.61 -2.14
N GLU A 43 -14.66 15.13 -1.14
CA GLU A 43 -13.18 15.23 -1.13
C GLU A 43 -12.52 13.84 -1.16
N GLU A 44 -13.07 12.87 -0.42
CA GLU A 44 -12.56 11.49 -0.44
C GLU A 44 -12.79 10.83 -1.80
N GLN A 45 -13.91 11.11 -2.47
CA GLN A 45 -14.18 10.61 -3.83
C GLN A 45 -13.21 11.19 -4.87
N ASP A 46 -12.93 12.48 -4.76
CA ASP A 46 -11.92 13.15 -5.59
C ASP A 46 -10.53 12.56 -5.35
N TYR A 47 -10.16 12.35 -4.08
CA TYR A 47 -8.88 11.74 -3.71
C TYR A 47 -8.72 10.32 -4.28
N ILE A 48 -9.75 9.46 -4.16
CA ILE A 48 -9.74 8.12 -4.78
C ILE A 48 -9.56 8.19 -6.29
N SER A 49 -10.16 9.18 -6.95
CA SER A 49 -10.03 9.37 -8.39
C SER A 49 -8.58 9.73 -8.78
N LEU A 50 -7.89 10.52 -7.96
CA LEU A 50 -6.47 10.83 -8.13
C LEU A 50 -5.59 9.59 -7.92
N LEU A 51 -5.83 8.82 -6.86
CA LEU A 51 -5.10 7.57 -6.59
C LEU A 51 -5.24 6.58 -7.75
N ARG A 52 -6.47 6.36 -8.21
CA ARG A 52 -6.75 5.47 -9.36
C ARG A 52 -6.03 5.92 -10.62
N ARG A 53 -6.00 7.23 -10.89
CA ARG A 53 -5.32 7.79 -12.06
C ARG A 53 -3.81 7.56 -11.99
N GLU A 54 -3.21 7.77 -10.83
CA GLU A 54 -1.77 7.56 -10.65
C GLU A 54 -1.40 6.08 -10.78
N ILE A 55 -2.20 5.18 -10.20
CA ILE A 55 -2.04 3.72 -10.35
C ILE A 55 -2.07 3.32 -11.84
N LEU A 56 -3.07 3.80 -12.59
CA LEU A 56 -3.19 3.49 -14.02
C LEU A 56 -2.08 4.08 -14.89
N LYS A 57 -1.39 5.13 -14.41
CA LYS A 57 -0.27 5.75 -15.12
C LYS A 57 1.03 4.96 -14.97
N ARG A 58 1.16 4.18 -13.89
CA ARG A 58 2.36 3.40 -13.57
C ARG A 58 2.31 1.97 -14.10
N MET A 59 1.11 1.44 -14.34
CA MET A 59 0.89 0.22 -15.12
C MET A 59 1.16 0.45 -16.61
#